data_AF-A0A4D7JVH2-F1
#
_entry.id   AF-A0A4D7JVH2-F1
#
_cell.length_a   1.000
_cell.length_b   1.000
_cell.length_c   1.000
_cell.angle_alpha   90.00
_cell.angle_beta   90.00
_cell.angle_gamma   90.00
#
_symmetry.space_group_name_H-M   'P 1'
#
loop_
_entity.id
_entity.type
_entity.pdbx_description
1 polymer ?
#
loop_
_entity_poly.entity_id
_entity_poly.type
_entity_poly.pdbx_seq_one_letter_code
_entity_poly.pdbx_strand_id
1 'polypeptide(L)'
;MAYKTSENSQVSMAIGQFHQTAENQWVKFNPNLSVEKASHYLINYQWQNEGRILRGEIYYKDYTDLVKLVPNQSIQRESLTNQGNGYAKGFDLFWRDNKTFEQVDYWISYSYLDTKRDYLNFPHEATPTFASKHNFSIVYKHFIDKIKTQVGMTYNFASGRPYNDPNNTGFNSRKTRAYHDLSMNFSYLLRSNVIIHGSVTNVLGTKNVFGYEYSSKPDESGLYKRRAITPIAPRFIFLGIFITLSKNKSLNELPNL
;
A
#
# COMPACT_ATOMS: atom_id res chain seq x y z
N MET A 1 -9.37 20.91 11.11
CA MET A 1 -8.87 22.30 11.19
C MET A 1 -7.51 22.37 10.54
N ALA A 2 -7.16 23.49 9.90
CA ALA A 2 -5.83 23.71 9.32
C ALA A 2 -5.32 25.09 9.71
N TYR A 3 -4.04 25.19 10.02
CA TYR A 3 -3.37 26.41 10.43
C TYR A 3 -2.07 26.57 9.64
N LYS A 4 -1.90 27.75 9.04
CA LYS A 4 -0.70 28.11 8.30
C LYS A 4 0.39 28.54 9.29
N THR A 5 1.45 27.76 9.41
CA THR A 5 2.55 28.01 10.37
C THR A 5 3.61 28.96 9.83
N SER A 6 3.76 29.05 8.50
CA SER A 6 4.59 30.04 7.81
C SER A 6 4.08 30.25 6.39
N GLU A 7 4.70 31.14 5.61
CA GLU A 7 4.33 31.36 4.20
C GLU A 7 4.23 30.05 3.38
N ASN A 8 5.12 29.11 3.69
CA ASN A 8 5.34 27.86 2.97
C ASN A 8 4.99 26.60 3.76
N SER A 9 4.36 26.72 4.94
CA SER A 9 4.04 25.56 5.76
C SER A 9 2.66 25.63 6.43
N GLN A 10 2.05 24.47 6.61
CA GLN A 10 0.77 24.31 7.28
C GLN A 10 0.76 23.05 8.15
N VAL A 11 0.01 23.13 9.24
CA VAL A 11 -0.36 22.00 10.09
C VAL A 11 -1.87 21.83 9.99
N SER A 12 -2.36 20.60 9.89
CA SER A 12 -3.78 20.31 9.96
C SER A 12 -4.06 19.12 10.87
N MET A 13 -5.24 19.16 11.48
CA MET A 13 -5.74 18.09 12.34
C MET A 13 -7.14 17.72 11.88
N ALA A 14 -7.41 16.42 11.78
CA ALA A 14 -8.71 15.87 11.45
C ALA A 14 -9.09 14.77 12.44
N ILE A 15 -10.33 14.80 12.88
CA ILE A 15 -10.96 13.73 13.67
C ILE A 15 -12.26 13.38 12.95
N GLY A 16 -12.52 12.10 12.76
CA GLY A 16 -13.74 11.64 12.09
C GLY A 16 -14.10 10.23 12.49
N GLN A 17 -15.40 9.94 12.51
CA GLN A 17 -15.92 8.60 12.76
C GLN A 17 -16.54 8.05 11.48
N PHE A 18 -16.14 6.83 11.13
CA PHE A 18 -16.58 6.13 9.94
C PHE A 18 -17.31 4.86 10.34
N HIS A 19 -18.30 4.50 9.53
CA HIS A 19 -19.16 3.34 9.75
C HIS A 19 -19.18 2.49 8.49
N GLN A 20 -19.07 1.18 8.66
CA GLN A 20 -19.18 0.21 7.57
C GLN A 20 -20.17 -0.87 7.98
N THR A 21 -21.12 -1.19 7.10
CA THR A 21 -22.00 -2.33 7.32
C THR A 21 -21.20 -3.62 7.27
N ALA A 22 -21.50 -4.56 8.18
CA ALA A 22 -20.90 -5.89 8.16
C ALA A 22 -21.07 -6.53 6.76
N GLU A 23 -20.07 -7.31 6.33
CA GLU A 23 -20.09 -7.90 5.00
C GLU A 23 -21.29 -8.85 4.82
N ASN A 24 -21.88 -8.85 3.63
CA ASN A 24 -23.07 -9.66 3.31
C ASN A 24 -22.88 -11.16 3.62
N GLN A 25 -21.64 -11.67 3.49
CA GLN A 25 -21.32 -13.05 3.81
C GLN A 25 -21.48 -13.42 5.29
N TRP A 26 -21.47 -12.44 6.20
CA TRP A 26 -21.72 -12.61 7.63
C TRP A 26 -23.16 -12.27 7.99
N VAL A 27 -23.71 -11.20 7.38
CA VAL A 27 -25.10 -10.75 7.57
C VAL A 27 -26.11 -11.83 7.19
N LYS A 28 -25.81 -12.67 6.18
CA LYS A 28 -26.67 -13.81 5.82
C LYS A 28 -26.86 -14.84 6.96
N PHE A 29 -25.89 -14.94 7.86
CA PHE A 29 -25.97 -15.82 9.03
C PHE A 29 -26.53 -15.10 10.24
N ASN A 30 -26.07 -13.86 10.49
CA ASN A 30 -26.61 -13.02 11.55
C ASN A 30 -27.02 -11.63 11.00
N PRO A 31 -28.32 -11.43 10.69
CA PRO A 31 -28.82 -10.15 10.21
C PRO A 31 -28.87 -9.07 11.30
N ASN A 32 -28.61 -9.42 12.56
CA ASN A 32 -28.55 -8.47 13.68
C ASN A 32 -27.14 -7.90 13.91
N LEU A 33 -26.17 -8.21 13.04
CA LEU A 33 -24.84 -7.61 13.14
C LEU A 33 -24.94 -6.09 13.00
N SER A 34 -24.34 -5.40 13.97
CA SER A 34 -24.21 -3.95 13.97
C SER A 34 -23.16 -3.50 12.95
N VAL A 35 -23.19 -2.20 12.63
CA VAL A 35 -22.17 -1.55 11.82
C VAL A 35 -20.82 -1.54 12.55
N GLU A 36 -19.76 -1.84 11.82
CA GLU A 36 -18.39 -1.70 12.29
C GLU A 36 -18.00 -0.23 12.30
N LYS A 37 -17.24 0.20 13.31
CA LYS A 37 -16.88 1.61 13.50
C LYS A 37 -15.37 1.81 13.48
N ALA A 38 -14.96 2.94 12.92
CA ALA A 38 -13.57 3.38 12.93
C ALA A 38 -13.49 4.87 13.30
N SER A 39 -12.83 5.18 14.42
CA SER A 39 -12.53 6.54 14.83
C SER A 39 -11.12 6.90 14.38
N HIS A 40 -10.99 7.89 13.50
CA HIS A 40 -9.71 8.33 12.95
C HIS A 40 -9.27 9.64 13.59
N TYR A 41 -8.02 9.69 14.02
CA TYR A 41 -7.33 10.86 14.53
C TYR A 41 -6.08 11.07 13.69
N LEU A 42 -5.97 12.25 13.08
CA LEU A 42 -4.94 12.56 12.09
C LEU A 42 -4.32 13.92 12.39
N ILE A 43 -2.99 13.98 12.37
CA ILE A 43 -2.23 15.24 12.36
C ILE A 43 -1.30 15.19 11.15
N ASN A 44 -1.36 16.24 10.33
CA ASN A 44 -0.57 16.38 9.12
C ASN A 44 0.21 17.69 9.14
N TYR A 45 1.47 17.64 8.75
CA TYR A 45 2.33 18.77 8.48
C TYR A 45 2.73 18.74 7.00
N GLN A 46 2.61 19.88 6.33
CA GLN A 46 3.07 20.06 4.96
C GLN A 46 3.90 21.32 4.85
N TRP A 47 5.09 21.19 4.27
CA TRP A 47 5.91 22.29 3.79
C TRP A 47 6.05 22.20 2.28
N GLN A 48 5.97 23.33 1.60
CA GLN A 48 6.12 23.41 0.16
C GLN A 48 6.82 24.70 -0.22
N ASN A 49 7.94 24.59 -0.91
CA ASN A 49 8.68 25.75 -1.40
C ASN A 49 9.36 25.42 -2.73
N GLU A 50 9.18 26.25 -3.75
CA GLU A 50 9.94 26.21 -5.01
C GLU A 50 10.15 24.79 -5.58
N GLY A 51 9.07 24.02 -5.75
CA GLY A 51 9.15 22.67 -6.34
C GLY A 51 9.56 21.55 -5.37
N ARG A 52 9.88 21.90 -4.11
CA ARG A 52 10.10 20.93 -3.03
C ARG A 52 8.85 20.79 -2.16
N ILE A 53 8.54 19.57 -1.76
CA ILE A 53 7.40 19.26 -0.91
C ILE A 53 7.86 18.29 0.18
N LEU A 54 7.63 18.65 1.44
CA LEU A 54 7.75 17.76 2.59
C LEU A 54 6.35 17.57 3.17
N ARG A 55 5.93 16.33 3.39
CA ARG A 55 4.73 16.00 4.15
C ARG A 55 5.07 14.99 5.22
N GLY A 56 4.57 15.23 6.42
CA GLY A 56 4.61 14.30 7.53
C GLY A 56 3.19 14.13 8.07
N GLU A 57 2.79 12.91 8.32
CA GLU A 57 1.48 12.58 8.86
C GLU A 57 1.61 11.59 9.99
N ILE A 58 0.88 11.81 11.08
CA ILE A 58 0.78 10.89 12.21
C ILE A 58 -0.70 10.56 12.36
N TYR A 59 -1.00 9.27 12.49
CA TYR A 59 -2.37 8.80 12.60
C TYR A 59 -2.55 7.80 13.73
N TYR A 60 -3.74 7.84 14.32
CA TYR A 60 -4.27 6.81 15.19
C TYR A 60 -5.70 6.49 14.74
N LYS A 61 -5.98 5.21 14.57
CA LYS A 61 -7.30 4.70 14.20
C LYS A 61 -7.71 3.68 15.23
N ASP A 62 -8.87 3.89 15.82
CA ASP A 62 -9.49 2.98 16.78
C ASP A 62 -10.64 2.27 16.08
N TYR A 63 -10.67 0.94 16.17
CA TYR A 63 -11.69 0.11 15.58
C TYR A 63 -12.53 -0.55 16.66
N THR A 64 -13.84 -0.39 16.57
CA THR A 64 -14.80 -0.96 17.52
C THR A 64 -15.97 -1.60 16.78
N ASP A 65 -16.72 -2.43 17.48
CA ASP A 65 -17.88 -3.15 16.93
C ASP A 65 -17.52 -4.03 15.72
N LEU A 66 -16.27 -4.51 15.64
CA LEU A 66 -15.84 -5.38 14.55
C LEU A 66 -16.52 -6.74 14.66
N VAL A 67 -16.83 -7.35 13.50
CA VAL A 67 -17.44 -8.69 13.48
C VAL A 67 -16.46 -9.71 14.07
N LYS A 68 -16.94 -10.47 15.06
CA LYS A 68 -16.17 -11.44 15.82
C LYS A 68 -16.88 -12.79 15.83
N LEU A 69 -16.12 -13.86 15.59
CA LEU A 69 -16.62 -15.23 15.74
C LEU A 69 -16.31 -15.70 17.16
N VAL A 70 -17.32 -16.20 17.86
CA VAL A 70 -17.16 -16.84 19.17
C VAL A 70 -16.23 -18.05 19.01
N PRO A 71 -15.15 -18.16 19.81
CA PRO A 71 -14.19 -19.25 19.69
C PRO A 71 -14.85 -20.63 19.74
N ASN A 72 -14.34 -21.57 18.95
CA ASN A 72 -14.78 -22.98 18.90
C ASN A 72 -16.24 -23.19 18.47
N GLN A 73 -16.89 -22.19 17.86
CA GLN A 73 -18.22 -22.33 17.29
C GLN A 73 -18.18 -22.36 15.76
N SER A 74 -19.06 -23.17 15.17
CA SER A 74 -19.30 -23.12 13.73
C SER A 74 -20.02 -21.82 13.37
N ILE A 75 -19.80 -21.31 12.15
CA ILE A 75 -20.43 -20.07 11.68
C ILE A 75 -21.95 -20.26 11.62
N GLN A 76 -22.62 -19.72 12.63
CA GLN A 76 -24.07 -19.68 12.83
C GLN A 76 -24.46 -18.33 13.42
N ARG A 77 -25.76 -18.04 13.50
CA ARG A 77 -26.27 -16.73 13.92
C ARG A 77 -25.70 -16.28 15.27
N GLU A 78 -25.73 -17.15 16.26
CA GLU A 78 -25.36 -16.88 17.65
C GLU A 78 -23.85 -16.78 17.85
N SER A 79 -23.07 -17.36 16.92
CA SER A 79 -21.61 -17.36 16.97
C SER A 79 -20.98 -16.06 16.44
N LEU A 80 -21.75 -15.22 15.74
CA LEU A 80 -21.27 -13.97 15.16
C LEU A 80 -21.73 -12.78 16.01
N THR A 81 -20.78 -12.06 16.59
CA THR A 81 -21.00 -10.89 17.45
C THR A 81 -20.26 -9.67 16.92
N ASN A 82 -20.51 -8.49 17.49
CA ASN A 82 -19.73 -7.27 17.23
C ASN A 82 -18.75 -6.97 18.38
N GLN A 83 -18.15 -8.00 18.97
CA GLN A 83 -17.24 -7.82 20.11
C GLN A 83 -15.79 -7.58 19.71
N GLY A 84 -15.49 -7.56 18.41
CA GLY A 84 -14.15 -7.35 17.90
C GLY A 84 -13.73 -5.88 17.99
N ASN A 85 -12.43 -5.67 18.18
CA ASN A 85 -11.83 -4.35 18.29
C ASN A 85 -10.41 -4.36 17.72
N GLY A 86 -9.77 -3.20 17.68
CA GLY A 86 -8.37 -3.12 17.28
C GLY A 86 -7.92 -1.69 17.06
N TYR A 87 -6.67 -1.53 16.63
CA TYR A 87 -6.13 -0.23 16.31
C TYR A 87 -5.21 -0.27 15.08
N ALA A 88 -5.00 0.90 14.49
CA ALA A 88 -3.91 1.14 13.55
C ALA A 88 -3.29 2.49 13.86
N LYS A 89 -1.99 2.50 14.17
CA LYS A 89 -1.25 3.72 14.48
C LYS A 89 0.05 3.75 13.70
N GLY A 90 0.49 4.94 13.35
CA GLY A 90 1.63 5.04 12.47
C GLY A 90 1.95 6.46 12.06
N PHE A 91 2.92 6.56 11.17
CA PHE A 91 3.27 7.81 10.54
C PHE A 91 3.72 7.59 9.11
N ASP A 92 3.52 8.62 8.30
CA ASP A 92 3.92 8.68 6.90
C ASP A 92 4.81 9.90 6.68
N LEU A 93 5.88 9.72 5.91
CA LEU A 93 6.79 10.77 5.48
C LEU A 93 6.87 10.74 3.96
N PHE A 94 6.78 11.92 3.36
CA PHE A 94 6.90 12.11 1.92
C PHE A 94 7.78 13.33 1.65
N TRP A 95 8.82 13.14 0.85
CA TRP A 95 9.69 14.20 0.36
C TRP A 95 9.71 14.14 -1.16
N ARG A 96 9.46 15.26 -1.84
CA ARG A 96 9.65 15.43 -3.28
C ARG A 96 10.51 16.65 -3.54
N ASP A 97 11.38 16.53 -4.52
CA ASP A 97 12.25 17.60 -4.95
C ASP A 97 12.46 17.50 -6.46
N ASN A 98 11.98 18.51 -7.18
CA ASN A 98 12.15 18.65 -8.62
C ASN A 98 12.95 19.91 -8.99
N LYS A 99 13.69 20.48 -8.03
CA LYS A 99 14.36 21.78 -8.19
C LYS A 99 15.86 21.72 -7.94
N THR A 100 16.32 20.90 -7.00
CA THR A 100 17.73 20.88 -6.58
C THR A 100 18.69 20.47 -7.70
N PHE A 101 18.25 19.55 -8.56
CA PHE A 101 19.04 19.07 -9.68
C PHE A 101 18.29 19.36 -10.97
N GLU A 102 19.00 19.89 -11.97
CA GLU A 102 18.40 20.18 -13.27
C GLU A 102 17.83 18.92 -13.91
N GLN A 103 16.61 19.03 -14.43
CA GLN A 103 15.92 17.96 -15.17
C GLN A 103 15.66 16.68 -14.36
N VAL A 104 15.78 16.75 -13.03
CA VAL A 104 15.54 15.64 -12.12
C VAL A 104 14.32 15.92 -11.26
N ASP A 105 13.45 14.93 -11.14
CA ASP A 105 12.32 14.91 -10.22
C ASP A 105 12.38 13.59 -9.45
N TYR A 106 12.63 13.68 -8.14
CA TYR A 106 12.65 12.51 -7.28
C TYR A 106 11.75 12.71 -6.07
N TRP A 107 11.24 11.59 -5.56
CA TRP A 107 10.55 11.58 -4.29
C TRP A 107 10.79 10.30 -3.51
N ILE A 108 10.69 10.43 -2.20
CA ILE A 108 10.91 9.38 -1.22
C ILE A 108 9.68 9.36 -0.33
N SER A 109 9.12 8.17 -0.16
CA SER A 109 7.99 7.91 0.73
C SER A 109 8.40 6.83 1.74
N TYR A 110 8.04 7.04 3.00
CA TYR A 110 8.20 6.05 4.04
C TYR A 110 6.96 6.01 4.93
N SER A 111 6.47 4.80 5.21
CA SER A 111 5.30 4.56 6.03
C SER A 111 5.60 3.53 7.11
N TYR A 112 5.32 3.89 8.35
CA TYR A 112 5.34 3.01 9.50
C TYR A 112 3.91 2.72 9.96
N LEU A 113 3.58 1.43 10.12
CA LEU A 113 2.27 0.97 10.54
C LEU A 113 2.40 -0.07 11.65
N ASP A 114 1.82 0.24 12.81
CA ASP A 114 1.60 -0.70 13.89
C ASP A 114 0.09 -0.93 14.04
N THR A 115 -0.36 -2.13 13.73
CA THR A 115 -1.78 -2.48 13.76
C THR A 115 -2.00 -3.88 14.29
N LYS A 116 -3.04 -4.00 15.10
CA LYS A 116 -3.59 -5.27 15.55
C LYS A 116 -5.11 -5.17 15.53
N ARG A 117 -5.74 -6.30 15.27
CA ARG A 117 -7.20 -6.43 15.30
C ARG A 117 -7.55 -7.75 15.95
N ASP A 118 -8.58 -7.73 16.76
CA ASP A 118 -9.33 -8.91 17.15
C ASP A 118 -10.58 -9.00 16.26
N TYR A 119 -10.45 -9.71 15.13
CA TYR A 119 -11.44 -9.73 14.07
C TYR A 119 -11.75 -11.16 13.63
N LEU A 120 -13.02 -11.45 13.35
CA LEU A 120 -13.51 -12.76 12.93
C LEU A 120 -12.97 -13.89 13.83
N ASN A 121 -12.27 -14.85 13.23
CA ASN A 121 -11.75 -16.07 13.84
C ASN A 121 -10.36 -15.89 14.47
N PHE A 122 -9.88 -14.66 14.65
CA PHE A 122 -8.60 -14.43 15.31
C PHE A 122 -8.69 -14.94 16.77
N PRO A 123 -7.72 -15.68 17.30
CA PRO A 123 -7.81 -16.17 18.68
C PRO A 123 -7.61 -15.04 19.71
N HIS A 124 -6.94 -13.95 19.31
CA HIS A 124 -6.67 -12.76 20.09
C HIS A 124 -6.27 -11.62 19.15
N GLU A 125 -6.04 -10.43 19.70
CA GLU A 125 -5.60 -9.26 18.96
C GLU A 125 -4.26 -9.50 18.23
N ALA A 126 -4.29 -9.55 16.90
CA ALA A 126 -3.13 -9.90 16.09
C ALA A 126 -2.98 -9.00 14.87
N THR A 127 -1.76 -8.87 14.35
CA THR A 127 -1.51 -8.11 13.12
C THR A 127 -2.11 -8.87 11.93
N PRO A 128 -2.98 -8.24 11.12
CA PRO A 128 -3.57 -8.86 9.95
C PRO A 128 -2.52 -9.28 8.91
N THR A 129 -2.80 -10.34 8.16
CA THR A 129 -1.85 -10.95 7.21
C THR A 129 -1.51 -10.08 6.01
N PHE A 130 -2.32 -9.06 5.73
CA PHE A 130 -2.06 -8.09 4.66
C PHE A 130 -1.22 -6.89 5.11
N ALA A 131 -1.03 -6.68 6.43
CA ALA A 131 -0.35 -5.51 6.96
C ALA A 131 1.18 -5.71 6.98
N SER A 132 1.92 -4.70 6.55
CA SER A 132 3.38 -4.64 6.64
C SER A 132 3.79 -3.43 7.48
N LYS A 133 4.80 -3.62 8.35
CA LYS A 133 5.15 -2.64 9.39
C LYS A 133 5.94 -1.45 8.86
N HIS A 134 6.84 -1.71 7.91
CA HIS A 134 7.66 -0.70 7.25
C HIS A 134 7.43 -0.79 5.74
N ASN A 135 7.15 0.34 5.10
CA ASN A 135 7.08 0.48 3.65
C ASN A 135 7.94 1.67 3.24
N PHE A 136 8.74 1.49 2.20
CA PHE A 136 9.63 2.50 1.66
C PHE A 136 9.53 2.51 0.14
N SER A 137 9.47 3.69 -0.46
CA SER A 137 9.46 3.87 -1.90
C SER A 137 10.34 5.04 -2.26
N ILE A 138 11.19 4.87 -3.26
CA ILE A 138 11.92 5.96 -3.89
C ILE A 138 11.63 5.92 -5.38
N VAL A 139 11.28 7.07 -5.93
CA VAL A 139 11.12 7.26 -7.37
C VAL A 139 12.07 8.35 -7.81
N TYR A 140 12.76 8.09 -8.90
CA TYR A 140 13.69 9.00 -9.54
C TYR A 140 13.31 9.10 -11.01
N LYS A 141 13.20 10.33 -11.51
CA LYS A 141 13.00 10.64 -12.92
C LYS A 141 14.06 11.64 -13.33
N HIS A 142 14.62 11.44 -14.51
CA HIS A 142 15.59 12.35 -15.10
C HIS A 142 15.29 12.49 -16.59
N PHE A 143 15.03 13.72 -17.02
CA PHE A 143 14.91 14.05 -18.43
C PHE A 143 16.29 14.42 -18.98
N ILE A 144 16.67 13.86 -20.12
CA ILE A 144 17.97 14.10 -20.75
C ILE A 144 17.71 14.80 -22.07
N ASP A 145 17.81 16.13 -22.06
CA ASP A 145 17.49 16.99 -23.22
C ASP A 145 18.19 16.55 -24.51
N LYS A 146 19.49 16.24 -24.43
CA LYS A 146 20.34 15.88 -25.59
C LYS A 146 19.78 14.74 -26.41
N ILE A 147 19.07 13.80 -25.76
CA ILE A 147 18.47 12.63 -26.41
C ILE A 147 16.95 12.61 -26.27
N LYS A 148 16.33 13.72 -25.82
CA LYS A 148 14.88 13.84 -25.62
C LYS A 148 14.25 12.65 -24.90
N THR A 149 14.96 12.10 -23.91
CA THR A 149 14.56 10.87 -23.23
C THR A 149 14.43 11.11 -21.74
N GLN A 150 13.30 10.72 -21.18
CA GLN A 150 13.14 10.61 -19.73
C GLN A 150 13.48 9.19 -19.30
N VAL A 151 14.37 9.04 -18.34
CA VAL A 151 14.61 7.77 -17.65
C VAL A 151 13.97 7.81 -16.27
N GLY A 152 13.43 6.68 -15.83
CA GLY A 152 12.77 6.55 -14.55
C GLY A 152 13.22 5.29 -13.82
N MET A 153 13.41 5.41 -12.52
CA MET A 153 13.70 4.29 -11.63
C MET A 153 12.80 4.39 -10.41
N THR A 154 12.20 3.26 -10.03
CA THR A 154 11.40 3.14 -8.82
C THR A 154 11.90 1.96 -8.02
N TYR A 155 12.24 2.18 -6.76
CA TYR A 155 12.54 1.10 -5.82
C TYR A 155 11.52 1.09 -4.69
N ASN A 156 10.89 -0.06 -4.50
CA ASN A 156 9.90 -0.31 -3.45
C ASN A 156 10.41 -1.39 -2.51
N PHE A 157 10.25 -1.14 -1.22
CA PHE A 157 10.55 -2.06 -0.14
C PHE A 157 9.37 -2.17 0.81
N ALA A 158 9.04 -3.38 1.23
CA ALA A 158 8.13 -3.59 2.35
C ALA A 158 8.66 -4.69 3.27
N SER A 159 8.57 -4.46 4.58
CA SER A 159 8.86 -5.49 5.58
C SER A 159 7.93 -6.70 5.42
N GLY A 160 8.41 -7.87 5.86
CA GLY A 160 7.64 -9.11 5.83
C GLY A 160 6.28 -8.99 6.54
N ARG A 161 5.25 -9.55 5.91
CA ARG A 161 3.88 -9.59 6.45
C ARG A 161 3.71 -10.82 7.32
N PRO A 162 2.94 -10.75 8.42
CA PRO A 162 2.66 -11.93 9.22
C PRO A 162 1.79 -12.92 8.42
N TYR A 163 1.95 -14.21 8.68
CA TYR A 163 1.06 -15.25 8.18
C TYR A 163 0.83 -16.32 9.24
N ASN A 164 -0.35 -16.92 9.21
CA ASN A 164 -0.67 -18.05 10.06
C ASN A 164 -0.02 -19.31 9.50
N ASP A 165 0.77 -20.02 10.32
CA ASP A 165 1.36 -21.30 9.97
C ASP A 165 0.69 -22.38 10.83
N PRO A 166 -0.20 -23.22 10.26
CA PRO A 166 -0.88 -24.28 10.99
C PRO A 166 0.07 -25.33 11.58
N ASN A 167 1.32 -25.41 11.10
CA ASN A 167 2.35 -26.30 11.65
C ASN A 167 3.03 -25.71 12.90
N ASN A 168 2.68 -24.48 13.29
CA ASN A 168 3.25 -23.78 14.43
C ASN A 168 2.13 -23.41 15.41
N THR A 169 2.44 -23.36 16.70
CA THR A 169 1.46 -23.08 17.76
C THR A 169 1.04 -21.61 17.83
N GLY A 170 1.84 -20.69 17.27
CA GLY A 170 1.59 -19.25 17.32
C GLY A 170 0.79 -18.72 16.13
N PHE A 171 -0.38 -18.11 16.40
CA PHE A 171 -1.18 -17.42 15.40
C PHE A 171 -0.45 -16.21 14.81
N ASN A 172 -0.38 -16.11 13.48
CA ASN A 172 0.31 -15.02 12.76
C ASN A 172 1.76 -14.74 13.23
N SER A 173 2.44 -15.75 13.77
CA SER A 173 3.75 -15.61 14.41
C SER A 173 4.92 -15.54 13.43
N ARG A 174 4.74 -16.03 12.19
CA ARG A 174 5.78 -16.06 11.15
C ARG A 174 5.61 -14.91 10.18
N LYS A 175 6.71 -14.45 9.58
CA LYS A 175 6.70 -13.36 8.59
C LYS A 175 7.23 -13.82 7.25
N THR A 176 6.65 -13.29 6.17
CA THR A 176 7.19 -13.47 4.83
C THR A 176 8.57 -12.81 4.70
N ARG A 177 9.30 -13.12 3.62
CA ARG A 177 10.51 -12.36 3.29
C ARG A 177 10.14 -10.91 2.98
N ALA A 178 11.09 -10.01 3.20
CA ALA A 178 10.90 -8.62 2.79
C ALA A 178 10.66 -8.55 1.27
N TYR A 179 9.75 -7.67 0.89
CA TYR A 179 9.45 -7.35 -0.49
C TYR A 179 10.50 -6.38 -1.03
N HIS A 180 11.01 -6.67 -2.22
CA HIS A 180 11.86 -5.74 -2.97
C HIS A 180 11.44 -5.73 -4.43
N ASP A 181 11.26 -4.53 -4.98
CA ASP A 181 11.00 -4.33 -6.40
C ASP A 181 11.83 -3.14 -6.89
N LEU A 182 12.67 -3.38 -7.88
CA LEU A 182 13.36 -2.33 -8.62
C LEU A 182 12.81 -2.32 -10.03
N SER A 183 12.05 -1.28 -10.36
CA SER A 183 11.42 -1.09 -11.66
C SER A 183 12.11 0.05 -12.39
N MET A 184 12.30 -0.11 -13.70
CA MET A 184 12.91 0.90 -14.57
C MET A 184 12.00 1.20 -15.74
N ASN A 185 12.04 2.44 -16.22
CA ASN A 185 11.33 2.86 -17.41
C ASN A 185 12.12 3.91 -18.19
N PHE A 186 11.79 4.04 -19.46
CA PHE A 186 12.23 5.14 -20.28
C PHE A 186 11.08 5.63 -21.16
N SER A 187 11.06 6.92 -21.45
CA SER A 187 10.14 7.56 -22.38
C SER A 187 10.95 8.43 -23.33
N TYR A 188 10.99 8.07 -24.60
CA TYR A 188 11.64 8.82 -25.66
C TYR A 188 10.63 9.68 -26.41
N LEU A 189 10.85 11.00 -26.43
CA LEU A 189 10.04 11.96 -27.16
C LEU A 189 10.54 12.05 -28.60
N LEU A 190 9.95 11.23 -29.48
CA LEU A 190 10.29 11.19 -30.91
C LEU A 190 9.84 12.48 -31.62
N ARG A 191 8.62 12.91 -31.34
CA ARG A 191 8.02 14.18 -31.79
C ARG A 191 7.19 14.77 -30.66
N SER A 192 6.84 16.04 -30.74
CA SER A 192 6.02 16.72 -29.73
C SER A 192 4.72 15.97 -29.37
N ASN A 193 4.18 15.18 -30.30
CA ASN A 193 2.96 14.38 -30.12
C ASN A 193 3.18 12.86 -30.16
N VAL A 194 4.43 12.38 -30.21
CA VAL A 194 4.75 10.93 -30.28
C VAL A 194 5.81 10.57 -29.25
N ILE A 195 5.43 9.70 -28.32
CA ILE A 195 6.30 9.19 -27.25
C ILE A 195 6.42 7.67 -27.38
N ILE A 196 7.65 7.17 -27.36
CA ILE A 196 7.94 5.74 -27.23
C ILE A 196 8.25 5.47 -25.76
N HIS A 197 7.56 4.53 -25.13
CA HIS A 197 7.75 4.20 -23.73
C HIS A 197 8.07 2.73 -23.55
N GLY A 198 9.14 2.44 -22.83
CA GLY A 198 9.48 1.11 -22.37
C GLY A 198 9.53 1.04 -20.85
N SER A 199 9.07 -0.05 -20.27
CA SER A 199 9.23 -0.30 -18.83
C SER A 199 9.47 -1.77 -18.53
N VAL A 200 10.21 -2.00 -17.44
CA VAL A 200 10.51 -3.32 -16.90
C VAL A 200 10.27 -3.28 -15.40
N THR A 201 9.36 -4.11 -14.91
CA THR A 201 9.13 -4.28 -13.48
C THR A 201 10.04 -5.34 -12.89
N ASN A 202 10.41 -5.18 -11.62
CA ASN A 202 11.26 -6.10 -10.86
C ASN A 202 12.51 -6.56 -11.65
N VAL A 203 13.30 -5.61 -12.14
CA VAL A 203 14.54 -5.84 -12.90
C VAL A 203 15.47 -6.83 -12.18
N LEU A 204 15.54 -6.76 -10.85
CA LEU A 204 16.32 -7.68 -10.01
C LEU A 204 15.81 -9.13 -10.07
N GLY A 205 14.55 -9.36 -10.41
CA GLY A 205 13.92 -10.70 -10.41
C GLY A 205 13.74 -11.26 -9.00
N THR A 206 13.56 -10.39 -8.00
CA THR A 206 13.36 -10.81 -6.63
C THR A 206 12.08 -11.65 -6.53
N LYS A 207 12.18 -12.82 -5.90
CA LYS A 207 11.03 -13.69 -5.64
C LYS A 207 10.24 -13.18 -4.44
N ASN A 208 9.35 -12.23 -4.69
CA ASN A 208 8.46 -11.66 -3.69
C ASN A 208 7.35 -12.65 -3.31
N VAL A 209 7.10 -12.82 -2.01
CA VAL A 209 6.07 -13.70 -1.46
C VAL A 209 5.12 -12.88 -0.59
N PHE A 210 3.82 -12.90 -0.94
CA PHE A 210 2.78 -12.13 -0.25
C PHE A 210 2.15 -12.89 0.92
N GLY A 211 2.28 -14.21 0.94
CA GLY A 211 1.74 -15.08 1.97
C GLY A 211 1.96 -16.55 1.63
N TYR A 212 1.41 -17.43 2.46
CA TYR A 212 1.40 -18.87 2.21
C TYR A 212 -0.02 -19.40 2.40
N GLU A 213 -0.43 -20.26 1.49
CA GLU A 213 -1.64 -21.07 1.63
C GLU A 213 -1.22 -22.45 2.10
N TYR A 214 -2.03 -23.04 2.96
CA TYR A 214 -1.80 -24.37 3.50
C TYR A 214 -2.87 -25.33 3.00
N SER A 215 -2.50 -26.59 2.83
CA SER A 215 -3.44 -27.68 2.57
C SER A 215 -4.49 -27.74 3.67
N SER A 216 -5.71 -28.18 3.34
CA SER A 216 -6.76 -28.42 4.33
C SER A 216 -6.54 -29.69 5.14
N LYS A 217 -5.70 -30.61 4.66
CA LYS A 217 -5.35 -31.87 5.33
C LYS A 217 -3.83 -31.96 5.53
N PRO A 218 -3.36 -32.44 6.70
CA PRO A 218 -1.96 -32.77 6.88
C PRO A 218 -1.57 -33.96 5.99
N ASP A 219 -0.29 -34.06 5.64
CA ASP A 219 0.27 -35.24 5.01
C ASP A 219 0.51 -36.38 6.03
N GLU A 220 1.06 -37.51 5.56
CA GLU A 220 1.36 -38.69 6.39
C GLU A 220 2.30 -38.38 7.56
N SER A 221 3.06 -37.28 7.51
CA SER A 221 3.93 -36.82 8.59
C SER A 221 3.27 -35.84 9.56
N GLY A 222 1.97 -35.56 9.39
CA GLY A 222 1.23 -34.58 10.18
C GLY A 222 1.47 -33.13 9.75
N LEU A 223 2.17 -32.90 8.63
CA LEU A 223 2.53 -31.55 8.16
C LEU A 223 1.52 -31.04 7.13
N TYR A 224 1.08 -29.81 7.33
CA TYR A 224 0.31 -29.06 6.35
C TYR A 224 1.24 -28.51 5.27
N LYS A 225 1.17 -29.11 4.07
CA LYS A 225 1.92 -28.63 2.90
C LYS A 225 1.54 -27.19 2.58
N ARG A 226 2.55 -26.37 2.25
CA ARG A 226 2.38 -24.95 1.95
C ARG A 226 2.63 -24.63 0.48
N ARG A 227 1.89 -23.65 -0.04
CA ARG A 227 2.09 -23.00 -1.34
C ARG A 227 2.36 -21.52 -1.11
N ALA A 228 3.45 -21.00 -1.68
CA ALA A 228 3.74 -19.57 -1.63
C ALA A 228 2.80 -18.81 -2.56
N ILE A 229 2.20 -17.72 -2.08
CA ILE A 229 1.47 -16.76 -2.91
C ILE A 229 2.48 -15.78 -3.48
N THR A 230 2.71 -15.83 -4.78
CA THR A 230 3.66 -14.97 -5.50
C THR A 230 2.93 -14.16 -6.57
N PRO A 231 3.53 -13.05 -7.07
CA PRO A 231 3.06 -12.39 -8.28
C PRO A 231 2.90 -13.38 -9.44
N ILE A 232 1.92 -13.13 -10.32
CA ILE A 232 1.66 -13.95 -11.52
C ILE A 232 2.89 -13.95 -12.45
N ALA A 233 3.51 -12.77 -12.63
CA ALA A 233 4.73 -12.62 -13.39
C ALA A 233 5.84 -12.05 -12.48
N PRO A 234 7.02 -12.70 -12.40
CA PRO A 234 8.12 -12.18 -11.61
C PRO A 234 8.73 -10.92 -12.23
N ARG A 235 8.59 -10.74 -13.55
CA ARG A 235 9.00 -9.57 -14.32
C ARG A 235 7.95 -9.31 -15.39
N PHE A 236 7.68 -8.04 -15.65
CA PHE A 236 6.80 -7.63 -16.74
C PHE A 236 7.51 -6.57 -17.58
N ILE A 237 7.57 -6.80 -18.89
CA ILE A 237 8.16 -5.88 -19.86
C ILE A 237 7.03 -5.30 -20.69
N PHE A 238 7.00 -3.98 -20.79
CA PHE A 238 6.04 -3.25 -21.61
C PHE A 238 6.77 -2.34 -22.58
N LEU A 239 6.30 -2.31 -23.82
CA LEU A 239 6.73 -1.35 -24.84
C LEU A 239 5.48 -0.81 -25.53
N GLY A 240 5.33 0.51 -25.55
CA GLY A 240 4.18 1.18 -26.13
C GLY A 240 4.57 2.45 -26.86
N ILE A 241 3.74 2.84 -27.82
CA ILE A 241 3.85 4.12 -28.52
C ILE A 241 2.59 4.91 -28.20
N PHE A 242 2.77 6.11 -27.67
CA PHE A 242 1.70 7.05 -27.36
C PHE A 242 1.67 8.14 -28.40
N ILE A 243 0.54 8.30 -29.07
CA ILE A 243 0.32 9.31 -30.11
C ILE A 243 -0.82 10.20 -29.67
N THR A 244 -0.54 11.50 -29.50
CA THR A 244 -1.58 12.51 -29.25
C THR A 244 -2.09 13.03 -30.59
N LEU A 245 -3.41 12.94 -30.81
CA LEU A 245 -4.09 13.42 -32.00
C LEU A 245 -5.05 14.55 -31.61
N SER A 246 -4.71 15.80 -31.89
CA SER A 246 -5.60 16.95 -31.77
C SER A 246 -5.90 17.59 -33.13
N LYS A 247 -7.15 18.03 -33.29
CA LYS A 247 -7.64 18.79 -34.46
C LYS A 247 -6.93 20.15 -34.59
N ASN A 248 -6.39 20.68 -33.49
CA ASN A 248 -5.63 21.92 -33.45
C ASN A 248 -4.13 21.60 -33.32
N LYS A 249 -3.35 21.83 -34.39
CA LYS A 249 -1.93 21.43 -34.42
C LYS A 249 -1.06 22.13 -33.36
N SER A 250 -1.46 23.31 -32.89
CA SER A 250 -0.78 24.05 -31.81
C SER A 250 -1.01 23.48 -30.40
N LEU A 251 -2.00 22.61 -30.21
CA LEU A 251 -2.27 21.92 -28.94
C LEU A 251 -1.63 20.52 -28.89
N ASN A 252 -0.98 20.09 -29.97
CA ASN A 252 -0.25 18.82 -30.03
C ASN A 252 1.18 18.94 -29.48
N GLU A 253 1.61 20.15 -29.11
CA GLU A 253 2.89 20.38 -28.46
C GLU A 253 2.69 20.41 -26.95
N LEU A 254 3.46 19.60 -26.22
CA LEU A 254 3.53 19.70 -24.77
C LEU A 254 3.95 21.14 -24.43
N PRO A 255 3.15 21.92 -23.68
CA PRO A 255 3.59 23.24 -23.25
C PRO A 255 4.90 23.06 -22.47
N ASN A 256 5.92 23.82 -22.89
CA ASN A 256 7.33 23.74 -22.47
C ASN A 256 7.55 23.08 -21.09
N LEU A 257 8.33 22.00 -21.11
CA LEU A 257 8.89 21.30 -19.94
C LEU A 257 9.84 22.21 -19.13
#